data_AF-A0A180GB58-F1
#
_entry.id   AF-A0A180GB58-F1
#
_cell.length_a   1.000
_cell.length_b   1.000
_cell.length_c   1.000
_cell.angle_alpha   90.00
_cell.angle_beta   90.00
_cell.angle_gamma   90.00
#
_symmetry.space_group_name_H-M   'P 1'
#
loop_
_entity.id
_entity.type
_entity.pdbx_description
1 polymer ?
#
loop_
_entity_poly.entity_id
_entity_poly.type
_entity_poly.pdbx_seq_one_letter_code
_entity_poly.pdbx_strand_id
1 'polypeptide(L)'
;MSRLQSRIEAHQRQIVADLARFHRSDLYQLSTVRVLGSHHTRPEFLSKLFGPLLVNGQEQMLPEIFRRLDELQDKLAKLGIFSHLQVSLAATKENPRGIKALVNFVKRGQFFLKTLTNVGNGKGALTGLARARNVFGQAEVFEAGVGLGNKTWARGQVRAEVPLLAARAPAKLAVNACEHDLSKFVSCNETVKGVAAKLKTGYGAHELSYDLTTHTIGSLLPGASDRQQLLALT
;
A
#
# COMPACT_ATOMS: atom_id res chain seq x y z
N MET A 1 -39.15 -16.93 -12.08
CA MET A 1 -37.84 -16.48 -12.60
C MET A 1 -37.89 -14.98 -12.87
N SER A 2 -38.13 -14.20 -11.82
CA SER A 2 -37.21 -13.29 -11.11
C SER A 2 -36.62 -12.16 -12.00
N ARG A 3 -37.16 -10.94 -11.80
CA ARG A 3 -36.76 -9.65 -12.43
C ARG A 3 -35.25 -9.34 -12.39
N LEU A 4 -34.49 -10.09 -11.59
CA LEU A 4 -33.03 -10.01 -11.50
C LEU A 4 -32.36 -10.60 -12.74
N GLN A 5 -32.86 -11.74 -13.25
CA GLN A 5 -32.32 -12.36 -14.46
C GLN A 5 -32.55 -11.48 -15.68
N SER A 6 -33.73 -10.88 -15.81
CA SER A 6 -34.01 -9.96 -16.93
C SER A 6 -33.17 -8.68 -16.88
N ARG A 7 -32.85 -8.13 -15.70
CA ARG A 7 -31.93 -6.98 -15.56
C ARG A 7 -30.49 -7.35 -15.91
N ILE A 8 -30.03 -8.53 -15.49
CA ILE A 8 -28.68 -9.02 -15.82
C ILE A 8 -28.55 -9.23 -17.33
N GLU A 9 -29.53 -9.88 -17.97
CA GLU A 9 -29.53 -10.09 -19.42
C GLU A 9 -29.59 -8.79 -20.21
N ALA A 10 -30.43 -7.84 -19.79
CA ALA A 10 -30.49 -6.52 -20.43
C ALA A 10 -29.16 -5.79 -20.32
N HIS A 11 -28.50 -5.85 -19.15
CA HIS A 11 -27.20 -5.22 -18.93
C HIS A 11 -26.10 -5.90 -19.75
N GLN A 12 -26.08 -7.23 -19.82
CA GLN A 12 -25.13 -7.99 -20.66
C GLN A 12 -25.30 -7.66 -22.15
N ARG A 13 -26.53 -7.61 -22.66
CA ARG A 13 -26.78 -7.22 -24.06
C ARG A 13 -26.31 -5.80 -24.35
N GLN A 14 -26.50 -4.89 -23.40
CA GLN A 14 -26.05 -3.50 -23.54
C GLN A 14 -24.52 -3.41 -23.57
N ILE A 15 -23.82 -4.15 -22.71
CA ILE A 15 -22.35 -4.23 -22.72
C ILE A 15 -21.84 -4.83 -24.03
N VAL A 16 -22.46 -5.91 -24.52
CA VAL A 16 -22.08 -6.54 -25.79
C VAL A 16 -22.34 -5.62 -26.99
N ALA A 17 -23.46 -4.89 -26.99
CA ALA A 17 -23.77 -3.92 -28.04
C ALA A 17 -22.81 -2.71 -28.02
N ASP A 18 -22.40 -2.25 -26.84
CA ASP A 18 -21.39 -1.21 -26.70
C ASP A 18 -20.00 -1.71 -27.12
N LEU A 19 -19.64 -2.96 -26.78
CA LEU A 19 -18.39 -3.60 -27.23
C LEU A 19 -18.36 -3.82 -28.75
N ALA A 20 -19.50 -4.16 -29.36
CA ALA A 20 -19.63 -4.38 -30.80
C ALA A 20 -19.40 -3.10 -31.63
N ARG A 21 -19.53 -1.92 -31.01
CA ARG A 21 -19.22 -0.62 -31.65
C ARG A 21 -17.73 -0.30 -31.68
N PHE A 22 -16.93 -0.99 -30.88
CA PHE A 22 -15.51 -0.73 -30.79
C PHE A 22 -14.73 -1.66 -31.73
N HIS A 23 -14.30 -1.12 -32.86
CA HIS A 23 -13.38 -1.83 -33.74
C HIS A 23 -11.95 -1.66 -33.23
N ARG A 24 -11.20 -2.77 -33.19
CA ARG A 24 -9.84 -2.81 -32.64
C ARG A 24 -8.86 -1.87 -33.34
N SER A 25 -9.09 -1.60 -34.63
CA SER A 25 -8.24 -0.79 -35.50
C SER A 25 -8.64 0.68 -35.55
N ASP A 26 -9.78 1.04 -34.95
CA ASP A 26 -10.26 2.41 -34.96
C ASP A 26 -9.51 3.26 -33.94
N LEU A 27 -9.42 4.53 -34.27
CA LEU A 27 -8.76 5.56 -33.51
C LEU A 27 -9.76 6.24 -32.57
N TYR A 28 -9.44 6.23 -31.28
CA TYR A 28 -10.31 6.76 -30.24
C TYR A 28 -9.59 7.76 -29.35
N GLN A 29 -10.32 8.75 -28.87
CA GLN A 29 -9.83 9.78 -27.97
C GLN A 29 -10.50 9.64 -26.60
N LEU A 30 -9.70 9.52 -25.54
CA LEU A 30 -10.21 9.45 -24.18
C LEU A 30 -10.57 10.87 -23.69
N SER A 31 -11.85 11.23 -23.75
CA SER A 31 -12.30 12.60 -23.45
C SER A 31 -12.53 12.85 -21.96
N THR A 32 -13.01 11.86 -21.22
CA THR A 32 -13.30 12.03 -19.78
C THR A 32 -13.13 10.73 -19.02
N VAL A 33 -12.53 10.82 -17.83
CA VAL A 33 -12.49 9.74 -16.85
C VAL A 33 -13.38 10.14 -15.68
N ARG A 34 -14.46 9.39 -15.44
CA ARG A 34 -15.31 9.56 -14.26
C ARG A 34 -14.96 8.51 -13.23
N VAL A 35 -14.66 8.98 -12.02
CA VAL A 35 -14.31 8.13 -10.89
C VAL A 35 -15.49 8.05 -9.93
N LEU A 36 -15.92 6.82 -9.63
CA LEU A 36 -16.96 6.52 -8.64
C LEU A 36 -16.35 5.79 -7.43
N GLY A 37 -16.92 5.99 -6.24
CA GLY A 37 -16.48 5.30 -5.01
C GLY A 37 -15.25 5.91 -4.31
N SER A 38 -14.80 7.10 -4.72
CA SER A 38 -13.59 7.76 -4.20
C SER A 38 -13.78 8.62 -2.94
N HIS A 39 -14.86 8.45 -2.17
CA HIS A 39 -15.24 9.37 -1.09
C HIS A 39 -14.16 9.65 -0.02
N HIS A 40 -13.19 8.76 0.14
CA HIS A 40 -12.13 8.88 1.16
C HIS A 40 -10.75 9.19 0.57
N THR A 41 -10.64 9.29 -0.76
CA THR A 41 -9.38 9.63 -1.44
C THR A 41 -9.52 11.04 -2.00
N ARG A 42 -8.50 11.87 -1.81
CA ARG A 42 -8.55 13.27 -2.28
C ARG A 42 -8.69 13.30 -3.80
N PRO A 43 -9.60 14.13 -4.36
CA PRO A 43 -9.73 14.28 -5.80
C PRO A 43 -8.42 14.69 -6.47
N GLU A 44 -7.64 15.57 -5.84
CA GLU A 44 -6.33 16.01 -6.34
C GLU A 44 -5.33 14.87 -6.52
N PHE A 45 -5.31 13.92 -5.58
CA PHE A 45 -4.44 12.75 -5.66
C PHE A 45 -4.82 11.87 -6.86
N LEU A 46 -6.12 11.63 -7.04
CA LEU A 46 -6.63 10.88 -8.18
C LEU A 46 -6.39 11.62 -9.49
N SER A 47 -6.65 12.93 -9.56
CA SER A 47 -6.38 13.74 -10.75
C SER A 47 -4.92 13.69 -11.16
N LYS A 48 -3.98 13.67 -10.21
CA LYS A 48 -2.54 13.49 -10.52
C LYS A 48 -2.21 12.09 -11.05
N LEU A 49 -2.88 11.04 -10.56
CA LEU A 49 -2.70 9.67 -11.04
C LEU A 49 -3.32 9.44 -12.43
N PHE A 50 -4.51 9.98 -12.68
CA PHE A 50 -5.25 9.84 -13.93
C PHE A 50 -4.84 10.87 -14.99
N GLY A 51 -4.19 11.98 -14.60
CA GLY A 51 -3.74 13.04 -15.48
C GLY A 51 -2.98 12.54 -16.72
N PRO A 52 -1.97 11.67 -16.60
CA PRO A 52 -1.24 11.12 -17.75
C PRO A 52 -2.11 10.36 -18.76
N LEU A 53 -3.29 9.85 -18.38
CA LEU A 53 -4.22 9.22 -19.31
C LEU A 53 -5.04 10.25 -20.11
N LEU A 54 -5.31 11.41 -19.51
CA LEU A 54 -6.12 12.48 -20.10
C LEU A 54 -5.30 13.47 -20.93
N VAL A 55 -4.05 13.73 -20.51
CA VAL A 55 -3.18 14.79 -21.07
C VAL A 55 -2.80 14.54 -22.53
N ASN A 56 -2.88 13.29 -23.02
CA ASN A 56 -2.42 13.05 -24.36
C ASN A 56 -3.39 13.54 -25.43
N GLY A 57 -4.72 13.63 -25.20
CA GLY A 57 -5.69 14.12 -26.20
C GLY A 57 -5.60 13.48 -27.60
N GLN A 58 -4.73 12.49 -27.76
CA GLN A 58 -4.30 11.90 -29.00
C GLN A 58 -5.21 10.74 -29.29
N GLU A 59 -5.61 10.64 -30.55
CA GLU A 59 -6.26 9.46 -31.04
C GLU A 59 -5.32 8.25 -30.89
N GLN A 60 -5.74 7.28 -30.09
CA GLN A 60 -5.02 6.04 -29.85
C GLN A 60 -5.89 4.86 -30.25
N MET A 61 -5.24 3.80 -30.70
CA MET A 61 -5.92 2.54 -30.94
C MET A 61 -6.44 1.99 -29.61
N LEU A 62 -7.60 1.35 -29.66
CA LEU A 62 -8.24 0.76 -28.48
C LEU A 62 -7.32 -0.16 -27.64
N PRO A 63 -6.44 -1.02 -28.23
CA PRO A 63 -5.50 -1.83 -27.46
C PRO A 63 -4.49 -1.02 -26.64
N GLU A 64 -4.06 0.14 -27.14
CA GLU A 64 -3.12 1.01 -26.44
C GLU A 64 -3.79 1.68 -25.24
N ILE A 65 -5.07 2.05 -25.38
CA ILE A 65 -5.89 2.56 -24.27
C ILE A 65 -6.03 1.50 -23.17
N PHE A 66 -6.36 0.26 -23.53
CA PHE A 66 -6.45 -0.85 -22.57
C PHE A 66 -5.11 -1.12 -21.89
N ARG A 67 -4.01 -1.17 -22.65
CA ARG A 67 -2.66 -1.35 -22.09
C ARG A 67 -2.32 -0.29 -21.03
N ARG A 68 -2.66 0.97 -21.28
CA ARG A 68 -2.45 2.07 -20.33
C ARG A 68 -3.37 1.99 -19.12
N LEU A 69 -4.61 1.55 -19.31
CA LEU A 69 -5.54 1.28 -18.21
C LEU A 69 -5.02 0.15 -17.31
N ASP A 70 -4.49 -0.92 -17.91
CA ASP A 70 -3.90 -2.05 -17.17
C ASP A 70 -2.67 -1.60 -16.37
N GLU A 71 -1.77 -0.83 -16.97
CA GLU A 71 -0.63 -0.23 -16.25
C GLU A 71 -1.07 0.66 -15.08
N LEU A 72 -2.16 1.42 -15.27
CA LEU A 72 -2.72 2.23 -14.20
C LEU A 72 -3.34 1.35 -13.12
N GLN A 73 -4.06 0.29 -13.49
CA GLN A 73 -4.63 -0.66 -12.56
C GLN A 73 -3.55 -1.32 -11.71
N ASP A 74 -2.41 -1.70 -12.30
CA ASP A 74 -1.25 -2.21 -11.58
C ASP A 74 -0.67 -1.18 -10.60
N LYS A 75 -0.56 0.08 -11.02
CA LYS A 75 -0.10 1.18 -10.14
C LYS A 75 -1.07 1.39 -8.97
N LEU A 76 -2.38 1.35 -9.23
CA LEU A 76 -3.41 1.51 -8.21
C LEU A 76 -3.47 0.29 -7.26
N ALA A 77 -3.25 -0.92 -7.78
CA ALA A 77 -3.16 -2.13 -6.98
C ALA A 77 -1.96 -2.09 -6.02
N LYS A 78 -0.82 -1.56 -6.48
CA LYS A 78 0.38 -1.36 -5.64
C LYS A 78 0.15 -0.40 -4.47
N LEU A 79 -0.77 0.57 -4.58
CA LEU A 79 -1.15 1.44 -3.47
C LEU A 79 -1.89 0.68 -2.36
N GLY A 80 -2.55 -0.44 -2.69
CA GLY A 80 -3.18 -1.32 -1.71
C GLY A 80 -4.41 -0.75 -1.00
N ILE A 81 -4.95 0.39 -1.45
CA ILE A 81 -6.11 1.08 -0.86
C ILE A 81 -7.47 0.65 -1.45
N PHE A 82 -7.46 -0.05 -2.59
CA PHE A 82 -8.64 -0.58 -3.25
C PHE A 82 -8.64 -2.11 -3.22
N SER A 83 -9.82 -2.71 -3.08
CA SER A 83 -10.00 -4.16 -3.15
C SER A 83 -10.19 -4.63 -4.58
N HIS A 84 -11.02 -3.89 -5.33
CA HIS A 84 -11.36 -4.22 -6.72
C HIS A 84 -11.57 -2.93 -7.51
N LEU A 85 -11.19 -2.96 -8.78
CA LEU A 85 -11.30 -1.85 -9.72
C LEU A 85 -12.06 -2.36 -10.94
N GLN A 86 -13.16 -1.69 -11.27
CA GLN A 86 -13.93 -1.98 -12.46
C GLN A 86 -13.83 -0.80 -13.41
N VAL A 87 -13.41 -1.05 -14.65
CA VAL A 87 -13.38 -0.04 -15.68
C VAL A 87 -14.37 -0.39 -16.76
N SER A 88 -15.25 0.56 -17.07
CA SER A 88 -16.19 0.46 -18.19
C SER A 88 -15.91 1.59 -19.16
N LEU A 89 -15.78 1.26 -20.44
CA LEU A 89 -15.65 2.23 -21.51
C LEU A 89 -17.02 2.42 -22.16
N ALA A 90 -17.41 3.69 -22.37
CA ALA A 90 -18.65 4.05 -23.03
C ALA A 90 -18.36 5.07 -24.13
N ALA A 91 -19.03 4.92 -25.27
CA ALA A 91 -18.93 5.89 -26.35
C ALA A 91 -19.65 7.20 -25.96
N THR A 92 -19.08 8.32 -26.39
CA THR A 92 -19.66 9.64 -26.16
C THR A 92 -20.66 9.97 -27.26
N LYS A 93 -21.85 10.47 -26.89
CA LYS A 93 -22.83 10.94 -27.87
C LYS A 93 -22.37 12.18 -28.66
N GLU A 94 -21.49 12.99 -28.07
CA GLU A 94 -20.99 14.24 -28.65
C GLU A 94 -19.90 14.02 -29.72
N ASN A 95 -19.12 12.93 -29.65
CA ASN A 95 -18.05 12.64 -30.60
C ASN A 95 -18.00 11.12 -30.89
N PRO A 96 -18.17 10.68 -32.15
CA PRO A 96 -18.14 9.26 -32.52
C PRO A 96 -16.80 8.58 -32.21
N ARG A 97 -15.69 9.33 -32.11
CA ARG A 97 -14.38 8.82 -31.71
C ARG A 97 -14.05 9.05 -30.23
N GLY A 98 -14.93 9.76 -29.50
CA GLY A 98 -14.74 10.10 -28.10
C GLY A 98 -15.19 8.98 -27.17
N ILE A 99 -14.29 8.47 -26.33
CA ILE A 99 -14.58 7.47 -25.30
C ILE A 99 -14.56 8.11 -23.92
N LYS A 100 -15.55 7.75 -23.10
CA LYS A 100 -15.62 8.06 -21.67
C LYS A 100 -15.26 6.80 -20.88
N ALA A 101 -14.30 6.90 -19.99
CA ALA A 101 -13.97 5.82 -19.05
C ALA A 101 -14.68 6.06 -17.71
N LEU A 102 -15.45 5.08 -17.28
CA LEU A 102 -16.05 5.02 -15.95
C LEU A 102 -15.23 4.06 -15.10
N VAL A 103 -14.59 4.58 -14.05
CA VAL A 103 -13.79 3.79 -13.11
C VAL A 103 -14.52 3.72 -11.79
N ASN A 104 -14.98 2.53 -11.43
CA ASN A 104 -15.63 2.25 -10.16
C ASN A 104 -14.64 1.62 -9.18
N PHE A 105 -14.39 2.30 -8.07
CA PHE A 105 -13.49 1.84 -7.02
C PHE A 105 -14.25 1.16 -5.89
N VAL A 106 -13.88 -0.10 -5.62
CA VAL A 106 -14.31 -0.78 -4.40
C VAL A 106 -13.24 -0.58 -3.34
N LYS A 107 -13.61 0.18 -2.29
CA LYS A 107 -12.72 0.52 -1.18
C LYS A 107 -12.23 -0.73 -0.43
N ARG A 108 -10.96 -0.74 -0.04
CA ARG A 108 -10.42 -1.72 0.90
C ARG A 108 -10.64 -1.27 2.34
N GLY A 109 -10.81 -2.23 3.25
CA GLY A 109 -10.89 -1.95 4.69
C GLY A 109 -9.74 -1.05 5.16
N GLN A 110 -10.11 0.04 5.84
CA GLN A 110 -9.19 1.08 6.30
C GLN A 110 -8.35 0.58 7.47
N PHE A 111 -9.01 -0.05 8.42
CA PHE A 111 -8.41 -0.55 9.63
C PHE A 111 -8.26 -2.07 9.54
N PHE A 112 -7.09 -2.55 9.91
CA PHE A 112 -6.77 -3.96 10.00
C PHE A 112 -6.08 -4.19 11.33
N LEU A 113 -6.65 -5.05 12.15
CA LEU A 113 -6.08 -5.47 13.42
C LEU A 113 -5.85 -6.97 13.37
N LYS A 114 -4.63 -7.40 13.69
CA LYS A 114 -4.26 -8.81 13.78
C LYS A 114 -3.54 -9.04 15.10
N THR A 115 -4.07 -9.96 15.89
CA THR A 115 -3.43 -10.44 17.11
C THR A 115 -3.09 -11.91 16.92
N LEU A 116 -1.87 -12.29 17.27
CA LEU A 116 -1.38 -13.66 17.19
C LEU A 116 -0.78 -14.04 18.54
N THR A 117 -1.28 -15.13 19.11
CA THR A 117 -0.72 -15.73 20.33
C THR A 117 -0.17 -17.10 19.96
N ASN A 118 1.10 -17.33 20.27
CA ASN A 118 1.76 -18.61 20.09
C ASN A 118 2.17 -19.15 21.46
N VAL A 119 1.78 -20.39 21.76
CA VAL A 119 2.10 -21.07 23.02
C VAL A 119 2.70 -22.43 22.67
N GLY A 120 3.92 -22.69 23.13
CA GLY A 120 4.60 -23.96 22.89
C GLY A 120 5.87 -24.14 23.72
N ASN A 121 6.13 -25.36 24.17
CA ASN A 121 7.33 -25.74 24.95
C ASN A 121 7.63 -24.79 26.13
N GLY A 122 6.62 -24.44 26.93
CA GLY A 122 6.77 -23.54 28.08
C GLY A 122 7.08 -22.08 27.73
N LYS A 123 6.91 -21.69 26.46
CA LYS A 123 7.09 -20.31 25.98
C LYS A 123 5.77 -19.76 25.46
N GLY A 124 5.48 -18.53 25.84
CA GLY A 124 4.41 -17.71 25.28
C GLY A 124 4.99 -16.60 24.43
N ALA A 125 4.36 -16.32 23.29
CA ALA A 125 4.61 -15.13 22.50
C ALA A 125 3.28 -14.52 22.07
N LEU A 126 3.17 -13.20 22.21
CA LEU A 126 2.02 -12.41 21.79
C LEU A 126 2.50 -11.37 20.79
N THR A 127 1.82 -11.25 19.66
CA THR A 127 2.10 -10.22 18.66
C THR A 127 0.81 -9.54 18.25
N GLY A 128 0.76 -8.22 18.37
CA GLY A 128 -0.31 -7.37 17.87
C GLY A 128 0.17 -6.56 16.67
N LEU A 129 -0.66 -6.44 15.64
CA LEU A 129 -0.41 -5.61 14.47
C LEU A 129 -1.68 -4.83 14.13
N ALA A 130 -1.61 -3.51 14.23
CA ALA A 130 -2.62 -2.59 13.76
C ALA A 130 -2.14 -1.90 12.48
N ARG A 131 -3.00 -1.77 11.48
CA ARG A 131 -2.71 -1.05 10.23
C ARG A 131 -3.90 -0.18 9.86
N ALA A 132 -3.64 1.09 9.58
CA ALA A 132 -4.59 2.05 9.04
C ALA A 132 -4.17 2.45 7.62
N ARG A 133 -5.11 2.46 6.68
CA ARG A 133 -4.88 2.82 5.27
C ARG A 133 -5.69 4.06 4.91
N ASN A 134 -5.09 4.94 4.11
CA ASN A 134 -5.69 6.12 3.49
C ASN A 134 -6.34 7.11 4.48
N VAL A 135 -5.71 7.37 5.62
CA VAL A 135 -6.24 8.24 6.70
C VAL A 135 -6.42 9.71 6.27
N PHE A 136 -5.49 10.25 5.50
CA PHE A 136 -5.48 11.62 4.95
C PHE A 136 -5.95 11.69 3.49
N GLY A 137 -6.18 10.55 2.84
CA GLY A 137 -6.72 10.48 1.48
C GLY A 137 -5.67 10.54 0.36
N GLN A 138 -4.38 10.36 0.66
CA GLN A 138 -3.29 10.30 -0.33
C GLN A 138 -2.67 8.90 -0.46
N ALA A 139 -3.43 7.87 -0.10
CA ALA A 139 -3.02 6.47 -0.13
C ALA A 139 -1.86 6.10 0.82
N GLU A 140 -1.72 6.84 1.92
CA GLU A 140 -0.78 6.51 2.99
C GLU A 140 -1.19 5.29 3.81
N VAL A 141 -0.21 4.60 4.38
CA VAL A 141 -0.40 3.43 5.24
C VAL A 141 0.37 3.63 6.53
N PHE A 142 -0.32 3.58 7.64
CA PHE A 142 0.25 3.55 8.99
C PHE A 142 0.14 2.14 9.55
N GLU A 143 1.22 1.66 10.15
CA GLU A 143 1.31 0.35 10.76
C GLU A 143 1.96 0.47 12.13
N ALA A 144 1.35 -0.13 13.14
CA ALA A 144 1.88 -0.23 14.48
C ALA A 144 1.90 -1.70 14.88
N GLY A 145 3.06 -2.22 15.26
CA GLY A 145 3.27 -3.58 15.70
C GLY A 145 3.81 -3.60 17.12
N VAL A 146 3.31 -4.51 17.94
CA VAL A 146 3.83 -4.80 19.27
C VAL A 146 4.05 -6.31 19.39
N GLY A 147 5.12 -6.71 20.08
CA GLY A 147 5.45 -8.11 20.31
C GLY A 147 5.99 -8.30 21.72
N LEU A 148 5.49 -9.31 22.42
CA LEU A 148 5.95 -9.73 23.74
C LEU A 148 6.32 -11.22 23.67
N GLY A 149 7.44 -11.61 24.26
CA GLY A 149 7.82 -13.01 24.34
C GLY A 149 9.03 -13.29 25.21
N ASN A 150 9.38 -14.56 25.36
CA ASN A 150 10.39 -14.96 26.35
C ASN A 150 11.84 -14.62 25.97
N LYS A 151 12.18 -14.41 24.68
CA LYS A 151 13.52 -13.99 24.23
C LYS A 151 13.61 -12.49 23.92
N THR A 152 12.46 -11.86 23.72
CA THR A 152 12.32 -10.43 23.44
C THR A 152 11.18 -9.96 24.32
N TRP A 153 11.52 -9.38 25.48
CA TRP A 153 10.52 -9.01 26.49
C TRP A 153 9.46 -8.09 25.89
N ALA A 154 9.92 -7.08 25.15
CA ALA A 154 9.05 -6.20 24.40
C ALA A 154 9.69 -5.74 23.08
N ARG A 155 8.87 -5.65 22.05
CA ARG A 155 9.18 -5.01 20.78
C ARG A 155 8.02 -4.11 20.39
N GLY A 156 8.33 -2.87 20.03
CA GLY A 156 7.40 -1.92 19.44
C GLY A 156 7.94 -1.46 18.09
N GLN A 157 7.07 -1.36 17.10
CA GLN A 157 7.39 -0.77 15.81
C GLN A 157 6.24 0.09 15.33
N VAL A 158 6.54 1.29 14.85
CA VAL A 158 5.60 2.15 14.14
C VAL A 158 6.19 2.44 12.77
N ARG A 159 5.38 2.33 11.72
CA ARG A 159 5.77 2.57 10.35
C ARG A 159 4.72 3.40 9.64
N ALA A 160 5.17 4.39 8.90
CA ALA A 160 4.38 5.18 7.97
C ALA A 160 4.92 4.98 6.55
N GLU A 161 4.03 4.80 5.59
CA GLU A 161 4.35 4.69 4.18
C GLU A 161 3.49 5.65 3.39
N VAL A 162 4.12 6.49 2.57
CA VAL A 162 3.45 7.52 1.78
C VAL A 162 3.92 7.43 0.33
N PRO A 163 3.00 7.35 -0.66
CA PRO A 163 3.39 7.39 -2.06
C PRO A 163 3.78 8.82 -2.46
N LEU A 164 5.05 9.04 -2.75
CA LEU A 164 5.53 10.33 -3.24
C LEU A 164 5.25 10.44 -4.74
N LEU A 165 4.25 11.23 -5.10
CA LEU A 165 3.86 11.47 -6.50
C LEU A 165 5.00 12.05 -7.33
N ALA A 166 5.84 12.91 -6.74
CA ALA A 166 6.99 13.53 -7.42
C ALA A 166 8.07 12.49 -7.79
N ALA A 167 8.36 11.54 -6.89
CA ALA A 167 9.36 10.50 -7.09
C ALA A 167 8.79 9.22 -7.75
N ARG A 168 7.48 9.18 -8.04
CA ARG A 168 6.72 8.02 -8.54
C ARG A 168 6.97 6.74 -7.74
N ALA A 169 7.21 6.88 -6.43
CA ALA A 169 7.66 5.76 -5.61
C ALA A 169 7.27 5.93 -4.13
N PRO A 170 7.17 4.83 -3.36
CA PRO A 170 6.82 4.88 -1.95
C PRO A 170 8.02 5.33 -1.10
N ALA A 171 7.77 6.29 -0.22
CA ALA A 171 8.64 6.62 0.90
C ALA A 171 8.14 5.93 2.17
N LYS A 172 9.07 5.41 2.97
CA LYS A 172 8.79 4.68 4.20
C LYS A 172 9.58 5.28 5.34
N LEU A 173 8.92 5.52 6.45
CA LEU A 173 9.53 5.91 7.72
C LEU A 173 9.14 4.88 8.75
N ALA A 174 10.08 4.36 9.51
CA ALA A 174 9.83 3.43 10.59
C ALA A 174 10.60 3.86 11.84
N VAL A 175 9.98 3.64 12.99
CA VAL A 175 10.57 3.80 14.31
C VAL A 175 10.41 2.47 15.03
N ASN A 176 11.48 1.97 15.60
CA ASN A 176 11.54 0.67 16.26
C ASN A 176 12.17 0.79 17.63
N ALA A 177 11.61 0.07 18.59
CA ALA A 177 12.18 -0.11 19.92
C ALA A 177 12.05 -1.60 20.28
N CYS A 178 13.10 -2.18 20.82
CA CYS A 178 13.14 -3.59 21.16
C CYS A 178 14.03 -3.81 22.38
N GLU A 179 13.61 -4.70 23.26
CA GLU A 179 14.37 -5.11 24.43
C GLU A 179 14.65 -6.62 24.35
N HIS A 180 15.93 -6.96 24.40
CA HIS A 180 16.45 -8.29 24.22
C HIS A 180 17.13 -8.78 25.50
N ASP A 181 16.59 -9.86 26.06
CA ASP A 181 17.25 -10.58 27.13
C ASP A 181 18.33 -11.51 26.54
N LEU A 182 19.59 -11.11 26.72
CA LEU A 182 20.78 -11.86 26.31
C LEU A 182 21.45 -12.57 27.49
N SER A 183 20.80 -12.64 28.65
CA SER A 183 21.35 -13.18 29.89
C SER A 183 21.95 -14.58 29.75
N LYS A 184 21.37 -15.42 28.90
CA LYS A 184 21.84 -16.80 28.67
C LYS A 184 23.19 -16.92 27.97
N PHE A 185 23.58 -15.91 27.21
CA PHE A 185 24.80 -15.95 26.40
C PHE A 185 25.82 -14.92 26.84
N VAL A 186 25.34 -13.72 27.19
CA VAL A 186 26.17 -12.52 27.39
C VAL A 186 25.92 -11.90 28.77
N SER A 187 25.06 -12.52 29.62
CA SER A 187 24.78 -12.06 30.98
C SER A 187 24.32 -10.59 31.06
N CYS A 188 23.68 -10.08 30.00
CA CYS A 188 23.24 -8.69 29.89
C CYS A 188 21.86 -8.58 29.24
N ASN A 189 21.25 -7.41 29.39
CA ASN A 189 20.06 -6.99 28.66
C ASN A 189 20.45 -5.92 27.63
N GLU A 190 19.85 -5.96 26.45
CA GLU A 190 20.10 -5.00 25.39
C GLU A 190 18.80 -4.31 24.98
N THR A 191 18.80 -2.98 25.05
CA THR A 191 17.73 -2.16 24.49
C THR A 191 18.19 -1.54 23.19
N VAL A 192 17.47 -1.82 22.11
CA VAL A 192 17.73 -1.27 20.78
C VAL A 192 16.60 -0.32 20.41
N LYS A 193 16.94 0.93 20.12
CA LYS A 193 16.00 1.94 19.59
C LYS A 193 16.52 2.40 18.24
N GLY A 194 15.62 2.64 17.29
CA GLY A 194 16.03 3.04 15.96
C GLY A 194 14.96 3.76 15.16
N VAL A 195 15.45 4.51 14.18
CA VAL A 195 14.66 5.20 13.18
C VAL A 195 15.23 4.87 11.81
N ALA A 196 14.36 4.50 10.89
CA ALA A 196 14.68 4.02 9.57
C ALA A 196 13.89 4.81 8.53
N ALA A 197 14.58 5.45 7.59
CA ALA A 197 13.98 6.12 6.45
C ALA A 197 14.38 5.40 5.16
N LYS A 198 13.40 5.02 4.34
CA LYS A 198 13.64 4.33 3.06
C LYS A 198 12.90 5.03 1.93
N LEU A 199 13.61 5.31 0.86
CA LEU A 199 13.09 5.87 -0.37
C LEU A 199 13.40 4.91 -1.52
N LYS A 200 12.36 4.47 -2.24
CA LYS A 200 12.53 3.78 -3.51
C LYS A 200 12.40 4.80 -4.63
N THR A 201 13.09 4.62 -5.75
CA THR A 201 12.87 5.42 -6.97
C THR A 201 12.05 4.63 -7.98
N GLY A 202 11.28 5.33 -8.80
CA GLY A 202 10.53 4.72 -9.91
C GLY A 202 11.37 4.50 -11.18
N TYR A 203 12.59 5.06 -11.25
CA TYR A 203 13.49 4.96 -12.42
C TYR A 203 14.50 3.81 -12.25
N GLY A 204 13.99 2.58 -12.09
CA GLY A 204 14.80 1.39 -11.85
C GLY A 204 14.59 0.80 -10.45
N ALA A 205 15.47 -0.12 -10.03
CA ALA A 205 15.38 -0.81 -8.74
C ALA A 205 16.33 -0.18 -7.69
N HIS A 206 16.44 1.16 -7.65
CA HIS A 206 17.27 1.82 -6.64
C HIS A 206 16.47 2.06 -5.36
N GLU A 207 17.11 1.72 -4.24
CA GLU A 207 16.58 1.89 -2.90
C GLU A 207 17.64 2.60 -2.06
N LEU A 208 17.30 3.77 -1.54
CA LEU A 208 18.10 4.49 -0.57
C LEU A 208 17.48 4.26 0.80
N SER A 209 18.27 3.74 1.73
CA SER A 209 17.84 3.52 3.11
C SER A 209 18.85 4.15 4.07
N TYR A 210 18.35 4.84 5.08
CA TYR A 210 19.13 5.41 6.15
C TYR A 210 18.55 4.98 7.49
N ASP A 211 19.32 4.20 8.25
CA ASP A 211 18.91 3.64 9.53
C ASP A 211 19.84 4.21 10.63
N LEU A 212 19.24 4.86 11.63
CA LEU A 212 19.90 5.30 12.84
C LEU A 212 19.46 4.37 13.97
N THR A 213 20.40 3.69 14.61
CA THR A 213 20.13 2.77 15.71
C THR A 213 21.02 3.07 16.90
N THR A 214 20.44 3.04 18.09
CA THR A 214 21.14 3.15 19.36
C THR A 214 20.97 1.84 20.11
N HIS A 215 22.10 1.33 20.59
CA HIS A 215 22.18 0.10 21.35
C HIS A 215 22.60 0.49 22.77
N THR A 216 21.77 0.16 23.75
CA THR A 216 22.06 0.39 25.16
C THR A 216 22.16 -0.95 25.85
N ILE A 217 23.33 -1.25 26.40
CA ILE A 217 23.56 -2.48 27.18
C ILE A 217 23.35 -2.14 28.65
N GLY A 218 22.48 -2.89 29.33
CA GLY A 218 22.12 -2.65 30.71
C GLY A 218 21.89 -3.95 31.48
N SER A 219 21.60 -3.82 32.77
CA SER A 219 21.27 -4.94 33.69
C SER A 219 22.26 -6.10 33.61
N LEU A 220 23.52 -5.81 33.92
CA LEU A 220 24.58 -6.80 33.97
C LEU A 220 24.33 -7.78 35.13
N LEU A 221 24.34 -9.07 34.83
CA LEU A 221 24.24 -10.12 35.84
C LEU A 221 25.61 -10.36 36.50
N PRO A 222 25.66 -10.96 37.71
CA PRO A 222 26.91 -11.17 38.47
C PRO A 222 27.99 -12.01 37.76
N GLY A 223 27.65 -12.66 36.63
CA GLY A 223 28.59 -13.39 35.78
C GLY A 223 29.09 -12.61 34.55
N ALA A 224 28.85 -11.30 34.47
CA ALA A 224 29.33 -10.46 33.37
C ALA A 224 30.82 -10.11 33.54
N SER A 225 31.59 -10.17 32.45
CA SER A 225 33.03 -9.87 32.44
C SER A 225 33.33 -8.37 32.62
N ASP A 226 34.51 -8.04 33.15
CA ASP A 226 34.94 -6.65 33.42
C ASP A 226 34.83 -5.73 32.20
N ARG A 227 35.08 -6.26 30.99
CA ARG A 227 34.96 -5.51 29.73
C ARG A 227 33.52 -5.12 29.41
N GLN A 228 32.54 -5.93 29.81
CA GLN A 228 31.13 -5.65 29.63
C GLN A 228 30.62 -4.64 30.66
N GLN A 229 31.18 -4.67 31.87
CA GLN A 229 30.95 -3.64 32.88
C GLN A 229 31.41 -2.26 32.41
N LEU A 230 32.57 -2.20 31.75
CA LEU A 230 33.10 -0.96 31.20
C LEU A 230 32.22 -0.37 30.08
N LEU A 231 31.65 -1.21 29.21
CA LEU A 231 30.78 -0.81 28.10
C LEU A 231 29.38 -0.33 28.56
N ALA A 232 28.91 -0.76 29.72
CA ALA A 232 27.63 -0.32 30.28
C ALA A 232 27.70 1.04 30.98
N LEU A 233 28.92 1.56 31.24
CA LEU A 233 29.16 2.85 31.90
C LEU A 233 29.30 4.04 30.93
N THR A 234 29.35 3.76 29.62
CA THR A 234 29.41 4.75 28.51
C THR A 234 28.07 4.89 27.83
#